data_AF-A0A941FKA5-F1
#
_entry.id   AF-A0A941FKA5-F1
#
_cell.length_a   1.000
_cell.length_b   1.000
_cell.length_c   1.000
_cell.angle_alpha   90.00
_cell.angle_beta   90.00
_cell.angle_gamma   90.00
#
_symmetry.space_group_name_H-M   'P 1'
#
loop_
_entity.id
_entity.type
_entity.pdbx_description
1 polymer ?
#
loop_
_entity_poly.entity_id
_entity_poly.type
_entity_poly.pdbx_seq_one_letter_code
_entity_poly.pdbx_strand_id
1 'polypeptide(L)'
;MTLFNPCFIDKYVMFEALTEDGSLTNHLPPSMVLRNSGCLDSFLETYRHIYLKPCKGSQGKGIYTIIKNDDDTLLFNSLKHSESFLIFLPSGIQKKGFIKRSYLAQQAIIPKKLFGHRYDYRILVHYEKGFYKVTGKAVRMSQTQEITTHTPRGGKLFPYQDLKSKTWI
;
A
#
# COMPACT_ATOMS: atom_id res chain seq x y z
N MET A 1 -26.84 15.92 -10.85
CA MET A 1 -26.55 14.54 -10.41
C MET A 1 -25.10 14.49 -9.98
N THR A 2 -24.82 14.40 -8.68
CA THR A 2 -23.45 14.31 -8.15
C THR A 2 -22.96 12.87 -8.29
N LEU A 3 -21.94 12.65 -9.12
CA LEU A 3 -21.34 11.33 -9.31
C LEU A 3 -20.39 11.05 -8.13
N PHE A 4 -20.59 9.93 -7.43
CA PHE A 4 -19.66 9.47 -6.40
C PHE A 4 -18.37 8.95 -7.06
N ASN A 5 -17.21 9.45 -6.62
CA ASN A 5 -15.87 9.15 -7.15
C ASN A 5 -15.66 9.55 -8.64
N PRO A 6 -15.74 10.87 -8.96
CA PRO A 6 -15.69 11.36 -10.33
C PRO A 6 -14.30 11.22 -10.99
N CYS A 7 -13.25 10.96 -10.21
CA CYS A 7 -11.89 10.85 -10.70
C CYS A 7 -11.13 9.73 -9.98
N PHE A 8 -9.98 9.34 -10.54
CA PHE A 8 -9.05 8.48 -9.82
C PHE A 8 -8.46 9.23 -8.62
N ILE A 9 -8.52 8.60 -7.45
CA ILE A 9 -8.06 9.20 -6.21
C ILE A 9 -6.53 9.31 -6.21
N ASP A 10 -6.05 10.52 -5.91
CA ASP A 10 -4.65 10.75 -5.58
C ASP A 10 -4.36 10.23 -4.17
N LYS A 11 -3.39 9.32 -4.04
CA LYS A 11 -3.09 8.65 -2.76
C LYS A 11 -2.60 9.62 -1.70
N TYR A 12 -1.91 10.69 -2.08
CA TYR A 12 -1.42 11.66 -1.12
C TYR A 12 -2.56 12.55 -0.61
N VAL A 13 -3.43 13.03 -1.51
CA VAL A 13 -4.63 13.79 -1.12
C VAL A 13 -5.52 12.96 -0.19
N MET A 14 -5.68 11.65 -0.47
CA MET A 14 -6.40 10.74 0.43
C MET A 14 -5.71 10.64 1.79
N PHE A 15 -4.38 10.47 1.82
CA PHE A 15 -3.63 10.38 3.07
C PHE A 15 -3.76 11.65 3.91
N GLU A 16 -3.64 12.84 3.31
CA GLU A 16 -3.83 14.13 3.99
C GLU A 16 -5.24 14.22 4.59
N ALA A 17 -6.28 13.97 3.79
CA ALA A 17 -7.67 14.02 4.25
C ALA A 17 -7.97 13.03 5.39
N LEU A 18 -7.39 11.83 5.35
CA LEU A 18 -7.55 10.85 6.44
C LEU A 18 -6.73 11.20 7.68
N THR A 19 -5.64 11.96 7.53
CA THR A 19 -4.78 12.39 8.65
C THR A 19 -5.40 13.55 9.42
N GLU A 20 -6.21 14.38 8.75
CA GLU A 20 -6.98 15.46 9.39
C GLU A 20 -8.04 14.92 10.38
N ASP A 21 -8.52 13.70 10.16
CA ASP A 21 -9.35 12.99 11.12
C ASP A 21 -8.45 12.31 12.18
N GLY A 22 -8.33 12.96 13.34
CA GLY A 22 -7.52 12.47 14.45
C GLY A 22 -7.88 11.06 14.94
N SER A 23 -9.08 10.56 14.66
CA SER A 23 -9.48 9.18 14.99
C SER A 23 -8.84 8.15 14.05
N LEU A 24 -8.46 8.56 12.84
CA LEU A 24 -7.88 7.69 11.81
C LEU A 24 -6.36 7.78 11.73
N THR A 25 -5.76 8.90 12.17
CA THR A 25 -4.30 9.14 12.08
C THR A 25 -3.47 7.98 12.63
N ASN A 26 -3.85 7.44 13.79
CA ASN A 26 -3.13 6.33 14.44
C ASN A 26 -3.27 4.98 13.71
N HIS A 27 -4.17 4.89 12.73
CA HIS A 27 -4.38 3.71 11.90
C HIS A 27 -3.73 3.84 10.51
N LEU A 28 -3.15 5.00 10.19
CA LEU A 28 -2.47 5.22 8.93
C LEU A 28 -0.98 4.92 9.06
N PRO A 29 -0.38 4.17 8.11
CA PRO A 29 1.05 4.03 8.06
C PRO A 29 1.69 5.40 7.73
N PRO A 30 2.81 5.75 8.39
CA PRO A 30 3.64 6.89 8.00
C PRO A 30 3.87 6.92 6.50
N SER A 31 3.61 8.08 5.89
CA SER A 31 3.69 8.28 4.44
C SER A 31 4.23 9.68 4.13
N MET A 32 4.98 9.82 3.04
CA MET A 32 5.47 11.11 2.56
C MET A 32 5.60 11.16 1.03
N VAL A 33 5.41 12.34 0.45
CA VAL A 33 5.68 12.55 -0.98
C VAL A 33 7.17 12.77 -1.21
N LEU A 34 7.71 12.11 -2.22
CA LEU A 34 9.10 12.26 -2.63
C LEU A 34 9.29 13.55 -3.44
N ARG A 35 9.82 14.59 -2.78
CA ARG A 35 10.13 15.89 -3.40
C ARG A 35 11.56 15.98 -3.90
N ASN A 36 12.49 15.27 -3.25
CA ASN A 36 13.90 15.18 -3.62
C ASN A 36 14.46 13.83 -3.14
N SER A 37 15.73 13.54 -3.43
CA SER A 37 16.37 12.29 -3.01
C SER A 37 16.55 12.21 -1.50
N GLY A 38 16.93 13.31 -0.85
CA GLY A 38 17.13 13.36 0.61
C GLY A 38 15.88 13.00 1.41
N CYS A 39 14.68 13.30 0.90
CA CYS A 39 13.41 12.84 1.47
C CYS A 39 13.31 11.31 1.51
N LEU A 40 13.71 10.63 0.43
CA LEU A 40 13.66 9.17 0.37
C LEU A 40 14.70 8.56 1.30
N ASP A 41 15.91 9.14 1.32
CA ASP A 41 17.01 8.68 2.16
C ASP A 41 16.63 8.76 3.65
N SER A 42 16.15 9.92 4.12
CA SER A 42 15.72 10.10 5.52
C SER A 42 14.55 9.19 5.92
N PHE A 43 13.62 8.95 4.99
CA PHE A 43 12.51 8.03 5.22
C PHE A 43 12.98 6.58 5.30
N LEU A 44 13.98 6.19 4.51
CA LEU A 44 14.58 4.84 4.56
C LEU A 44 15.44 4.62 5.82
N GLU A 45 16.09 5.66 6.35
CA GLU A 45 16.76 5.57 7.64
C GLU A 45 15.78 5.29 8.77
N THR A 46 14.61 5.93 8.72
CA THR A 46 13.55 5.75 9.74
C THR A 46 12.80 4.44 9.54
N TYR A 47 12.48 4.11 8.29
CA TYR A 47 11.70 2.95 7.90
C TYR A 47 12.48 2.11 6.88
N ARG A 48 13.12 1.06 7.37
CA ARG A 48 14.00 0.20 6.54
C ARG A 48 13.26 -0.62 5.48
N HIS A 49 11.93 -0.72 5.56
CA HIS A 49 11.10 -1.38 4.56
C HIS A 49 9.92 -0.50 4.20
N ILE A 50 9.83 -0.12 2.93
CA ILE A 50 8.83 0.84 2.44
C ILE A 50 8.20 0.38 1.14
N TYR A 51 7.01 0.91 0.87
CA TYR A 51 6.42 0.94 -0.45
C TYR A 51 6.69 2.27 -1.13
N LEU A 52 7.07 2.23 -2.40
CA LEU A 52 7.02 3.35 -3.32
C LEU A 52 5.82 3.19 -4.24
N LYS A 53 4.93 4.18 -4.26
CA LYS A 53 3.68 4.15 -5.03
C LYS A 53 3.54 5.44 -5.82
N PRO A 54 3.17 5.42 -7.11
CA PRO A 54 2.75 6.64 -7.80
C PRO A 54 1.54 7.26 -7.08
N CYS A 55 1.57 8.57 -6.80
CA CYS A 55 0.43 9.26 -6.16
C CYS A 55 -0.84 9.01 -6.97
N LYS A 56 -0.77 9.19 -8.29
CA LYS A 56 -1.82 8.83 -9.26
C LYS A 56 -1.49 7.53 -9.97
N GLY A 57 -2.44 6.59 -9.98
CA GLY A 57 -2.26 5.31 -10.65
C GLY A 57 -3.16 4.22 -10.09
N SER A 58 -3.38 3.16 -10.88
CA SER A 58 -4.30 2.06 -10.59
C SER A 58 -3.69 0.69 -10.91
N GLN A 59 -4.38 -0.38 -10.53
CA GLN A 59 -3.99 -1.78 -10.83
C GLN A 59 -2.59 -2.19 -10.30
N GLY A 60 -2.07 -1.50 -9.29
CA GLY A 60 -0.75 -1.76 -8.73
C GLY A 60 0.44 -1.36 -9.64
N LYS A 61 0.19 -0.79 -10.82
CA LYS A 61 1.26 -0.42 -11.75
C LYS A 61 2.21 0.61 -11.14
N GLY A 62 3.50 0.34 -11.24
CA GLY A 62 4.56 1.21 -10.72
C GLY A 62 4.76 1.15 -9.21
N ILE A 63 4.15 0.19 -8.49
CA ILE A 63 4.44 -0.02 -7.08
C ILE A 63 5.74 -0.83 -6.93
N TYR A 64 6.61 -0.34 -6.05
CA TYR A 64 7.83 -1.04 -5.61
C TYR A 64 7.82 -1.24 -4.10
N THR A 65 8.49 -2.28 -3.62
CA THR A 65 9.01 -2.32 -2.25
C THR A 65 10.51 -2.04 -2.27
N ILE A 66 10.98 -1.27 -1.30
CA ILE A 66 12.41 -1.09 -1.04
C ILE A 66 12.70 -1.62 0.36
N ILE A 67 13.72 -2.44 0.47
CA ILE A 67 14.29 -2.88 1.74
C ILE A 67 15.71 -2.36 1.83
N LYS A 68 16.03 -1.61 2.89
CA LYS A 68 17.37 -1.18 3.25
C LYS A 68 17.97 -2.21 4.23
N ASN A 69 19.01 -2.90 3.78
CA ASN A 69 19.75 -3.89 4.57
C ASN A 69 20.78 -3.21 5.49
N ASP A 70 21.33 -3.97 6.43
CA ASP A 70 22.25 -3.46 7.46
C ASP A 70 23.61 -3.03 6.90
N ASP A 71 23.97 -3.53 5.71
CA ASP A 71 25.13 -3.10 4.92
C ASP A 71 24.84 -1.91 3.99
N ASP A 72 23.74 -1.17 4.26
CA ASP A 72 23.22 -0.06 3.46
C ASP A 72 22.82 -0.41 2.01
N THR A 73 22.78 -1.70 1.66
CA THR A 73 22.30 -2.11 0.35
C THR A 73 20.79 -1.98 0.26
N LEU A 74 20.31 -1.57 -0.91
CA LEU A 74 18.88 -1.46 -1.20
C LEU A 74 18.40 -2.61 -2.07
N LEU A 75 17.34 -3.29 -1.66
CA LEU A 75 16.65 -4.31 -2.44
C LEU A 75 15.34 -3.74 -2.99
N PHE A 76 15.23 -3.68 -4.33
CA PHE A 76 14.02 -3.24 -5.02
C PHE A 76 13.22 -4.44 -5.51
N ASN A 77 11.92 -4.47 -5.23
CA ASN A 77 11.02 -5.46 -5.82
C ASN A 77 9.82 -4.76 -6.45
N SER A 78 9.40 -5.21 -7.62
CA SER A 78 8.17 -4.77 -8.28
C SER A 78 7.18 -5.92 -8.43
N LEU A 79 5.93 -5.60 -8.76
CA LEU A 79 4.89 -6.62 -8.96
C LEU A 79 5.11 -7.58 -10.13
N LYS A 80 5.88 -7.18 -11.14
CA LYS A 80 6.13 -8.00 -12.34
C LYS A 80 7.52 -8.61 -12.38
N HIS A 81 8.44 -8.09 -11.57
CA HIS A 81 9.85 -8.48 -11.57
C HIS A 81 10.45 -8.16 -10.19
N SER A 82 11.02 -9.16 -9.54
CA SER A 82 12.00 -8.93 -8.49
C SER A 82 13.31 -8.58 -9.19
N GLU A 83 13.71 -7.31 -9.18
CA GLU A 83 15.01 -6.91 -9.70
C GLU A 83 15.83 -6.37 -8.54
N SER A 84 16.68 -7.22 -7.97
CA SER A 84 17.63 -6.80 -6.94
C SER A 84 18.74 -5.96 -7.59
N PHE A 85 18.63 -4.64 -7.50
CA PHE A 85 19.76 -3.75 -7.81
C PHE A 85 20.39 -3.28 -6.52
N LEU A 86 21.67 -3.60 -6.31
CA LEU A 86 22.48 -2.94 -5.29
C LEU A 86 22.69 -1.48 -5.74
N ILE A 87 21.91 -0.56 -5.19
CA ILE A 87 22.02 0.87 -5.49
C ILE A 87 22.46 1.60 -4.22
N PHE A 88 23.60 2.29 -4.29
CA PHE A 88 23.93 3.33 -3.32
C PHE A 88 23.02 4.55 -3.56
N LEU A 89 22.35 4.96 -2.47
CA LEU A 89 21.15 5.80 -2.38
C LEU A 89 21.03 6.98 -3.38
N PRO A 90 22.04 7.81 -3.69
CA PRO A 90 21.77 9.00 -4.50
C PRO A 90 21.57 8.72 -6.01
N SER A 91 22.30 7.74 -6.57
CA SER A 91 22.47 7.66 -8.03
C SER A 91 21.37 6.86 -8.75
N GLY A 92 20.93 5.75 -8.16
CA GLY A 92 19.91 4.90 -8.80
C GLY A 92 18.47 5.39 -8.61
N ILE A 93 18.20 6.13 -7.52
CA ILE A 93 16.89 6.78 -7.27
C ILE A 93 16.61 7.84 -8.34
N GLN A 94 17.61 8.65 -8.70
CA GLN A 94 17.49 9.68 -9.74
C GLN A 94 17.21 9.06 -11.11
N LYS A 95 17.89 7.96 -11.47
CA LYS A 95 17.71 7.27 -12.75
C LYS A 95 16.30 6.70 -12.95
N LYS A 96 15.61 6.28 -11.88
CA LYS A 96 14.25 5.73 -11.97
C LYS A 96 13.15 6.81 -12.05
N GLY A 97 13.49 8.08 -11.82
CA GLY A 97 12.57 9.21 -12.01
C GLY A 97 11.39 9.25 -11.04
N PHE A 98 11.50 8.65 -9.85
CA PHE A 98 10.42 8.61 -8.85
C PHE A 98 9.95 10.01 -8.43
N ILE A 99 10.89 10.95 -8.27
CA ILE A 99 10.62 12.34 -7.93
C ILE A 99 9.79 13.03 -9.02
N LYS A 100 10.22 12.90 -10.29
CA LYS A 100 9.51 13.50 -11.45
C LYS A 100 8.10 12.96 -11.64
N ARG A 101 7.80 11.78 -11.13
CA ARG A 101 6.52 11.10 -11.29
C ARG A 101 5.61 11.20 -10.05
N SER A 102 5.97 12.05 -9.09
CA SER A 102 5.24 12.27 -7.83
C SER A 102 4.90 10.95 -7.13
N TYR A 103 5.94 10.30 -6.59
CA TYR A 103 5.77 9.08 -5.81
C TYR A 103 5.53 9.39 -4.33
N LEU A 104 4.72 8.55 -3.70
CA LEU A 104 4.51 8.45 -2.26
C LEU A 104 5.38 7.31 -1.72
N ALA A 105 6.23 7.61 -0.74
CA ALA A 105 6.85 6.62 0.12
C ALA A 105 5.93 6.35 1.31
N GLN A 106 5.76 5.08 1.66
CA GLN A 106 4.92 4.66 2.77
C GLN A 106 5.62 3.52 3.52
N GLN A 107 5.60 3.53 4.85
CA GLN A 107 6.08 2.41 5.65
C GLN A 107 5.42 1.09 5.19
N ALA A 108 6.22 0.04 4.99
CA ALA A 108 5.69 -1.27 4.69
C ALA A 108 4.99 -1.86 5.91
N ILE A 109 3.79 -2.40 5.71
CA ILE A 109 3.03 -3.08 6.75
C ILE A 109 3.39 -4.56 6.68
N ILE A 110 3.69 -5.16 7.83
CA ILE A 110 3.86 -6.61 7.94
C ILE A 110 2.47 -7.24 7.87
N PRO A 111 2.12 -7.93 6.77
CA PRO A 111 0.78 -8.46 6.60
C PRO A 111 0.57 -9.66 7.52
N LYS A 112 -0.58 -9.71 8.20
CA LYS A 112 -1.02 -10.94 8.88
C LYS A 112 -1.23 -12.04 7.84
N LYS A 113 -0.98 -13.28 8.27
CA LYS A 113 -1.14 -14.48 7.45
C LYS A 113 -2.25 -15.36 8.02
N LEU A 114 -3.07 -15.92 7.13
CA LEU A 114 -4.04 -16.96 7.42
C LEU A 114 -3.68 -18.17 6.58
N PHE A 115 -3.44 -19.32 7.23
CA PHE A 115 -2.93 -20.53 6.57
C PHE A 115 -1.65 -20.28 5.74
N GLY A 116 -0.77 -19.40 6.22
CA GLY A 116 0.47 -19.02 5.51
C GLY A 116 0.31 -17.95 4.42
N HIS A 117 -0.92 -17.56 4.08
CA HIS A 117 -1.21 -16.59 3.02
C HIS A 117 -1.57 -15.21 3.57
N ARG A 118 -1.09 -14.15 2.92
CA ARG A 118 -1.45 -12.77 3.28
C ARG A 118 -2.93 -12.55 3.02
N TYR A 119 -3.60 -11.74 3.82
CA TYR A 119 -4.99 -11.38 3.57
C TYR A 119 -5.30 -9.93 3.91
N ASP A 120 -6.33 -9.40 3.26
CA ASP A 120 -6.92 -8.09 3.55
C ASP A 120 -8.44 -8.19 3.70
N TYR A 121 -9.02 -7.23 4.43
CA TYR A 121 -10.47 -7.08 4.52
C TYR A 121 -10.96 -6.11 3.45
N ARG A 122 -12.00 -6.53 2.72
CA ARG A 122 -12.74 -5.71 1.76
C ARG A 122 -14.12 -5.46 2.34
N ILE A 123 -14.38 -4.21 2.70
CA ILE A 123 -15.69 -3.77 3.19
C ILE A 123 -16.39 -3.05 2.04
N LEU A 124 -17.61 -3.45 1.72
CA LEU A 124 -18.49 -2.77 0.77
C LEU A 124 -19.42 -1.85 1.55
N VAL A 125 -19.44 -0.58 1.16
CA VAL A 125 -20.23 0.47 1.80
C VAL A 125 -21.04 1.16 0.71
N HIS A 126 -22.35 1.27 0.90
CA HIS A 126 -23.25 1.99 0.02
C HIS A 126 -23.78 3.24 0.72
N TYR A 127 -23.86 4.34 0.00
CA TYR A 127 -24.54 5.54 0.46
C TYR A 127 -26.00 5.48 0.02
N GLU A 128 -26.93 5.50 0.97
CA GLU A 128 -28.36 5.48 0.72
C GLU A 128 -29.07 6.36 1.75
N LYS A 129 -30.05 7.17 1.31
CA LYS A 129 -30.92 7.98 2.19
C LYS A 129 -30.16 8.85 3.22
N GLY A 130 -29.01 9.41 2.84
CA GLY A 130 -28.26 10.33 3.70
C GLY A 130 -27.21 9.69 4.60
N PHE A 131 -27.05 8.36 4.58
CA PHE A 131 -26.07 7.68 5.41
C PHE A 131 -25.32 6.57 4.67
N TYR A 132 -24.13 6.23 5.18
CA TYR A 132 -23.33 5.12 4.70
C TYR A 132 -23.70 3.83 5.43
N LYS A 133 -24.01 2.77 4.68
CA LYS A 133 -24.34 1.44 5.21
C LYS A 133 -23.36 0.40 4.70
N VAL A 134 -22.81 -0.41 5.61
CA VAL A 134 -22.02 -1.59 5.23
C VAL A 134 -22.95 -2.65 4.67
N THR A 135 -22.74 -3.03 3.41
CA THR A 135 -23.58 -4.00 2.68
C THR A 135 -22.84 -5.32 2.39
N GLY A 136 -21.53 -5.35 2.56
CA GLY A 136 -20.73 -6.57 2.38
C GLY A 136 -19.42 -6.53 3.13
N LYS A 137 -18.95 -7.71 3.54
CA LYS A 137 -17.63 -7.93 4.14
C LYS A 137 -17.02 -9.16 3.50
N ALA A 138 -15.80 -9.04 2.99
CA ALA A 138 -15.05 -10.14 2.42
C ALA A 138 -13.62 -10.12 2.92
N VAL A 139 -13.00 -11.29 2.97
CA VAL A 139 -11.55 -11.43 3.15
C VAL A 139 -10.96 -11.88 1.82
N ARG A 140 -9.97 -11.12 1.32
CA ARG A 140 -9.20 -11.50 0.13
C ARG A 140 -7.85 -12.05 0.57
N MET A 141 -7.59 -13.29 0.19
CA MET A 141 -6.32 -13.97 0.45
C MET A 141 -5.43 -13.93 -0.79
N SER A 142 -4.13 -13.71 -0.62
CA SER A 142 -3.14 -13.78 -1.69
C SER A 142 -2.87 -15.24 -2.08
N GLN A 143 -2.81 -15.55 -3.38
CA GLN A 143 -2.42 -16.89 -3.84
C GLN A 143 -0.90 -17.09 -3.78
N THR A 144 -0.16 -16.11 -4.29
CA THR A 144 1.30 -15.99 -4.22
C THR A 144 1.65 -14.86 -3.23
N GLN A 145 2.84 -14.85 -2.63
CA GLN A 145 3.29 -13.84 -1.63
C GLN A 145 3.53 -12.44 -2.24
N GLU A 146 2.86 -12.11 -3.35
CA GLU A 146 3.05 -10.87 -4.10
C GLU A 146 2.73 -9.62 -3.29
N ILE A 147 3.35 -8.51 -3.69
CA ILE A 147 3.27 -7.18 -3.04
C ILE A 147 1.84 -6.62 -3.04
N THR A 148 0.99 -7.04 -3.97
CA THR A 148 -0.42 -6.65 -4.00
C THR A 148 -1.31 -7.88 -4.10
N THR A 149 -2.46 -7.82 -3.45
CA THR A 149 -3.53 -8.82 -3.56
C THR A 149 -4.38 -8.63 -4.84
N HIS A 150 -3.90 -7.85 -5.82
CA HIS A 150 -4.62 -7.53 -7.05
C HIS A 150 -4.56 -8.69 -8.06
N THR A 151 -5.46 -9.65 -7.90
CA THR A 151 -5.66 -10.78 -8.81
C THR A 151 -6.66 -10.45 -9.91
N PRO A 152 -6.26 -10.41 -11.19
CA PRO A 152 -7.16 -10.79 -12.26
C PRO A 152 -7.44 -12.30 -12.25
N ARG A 153 -6.70 -13.13 -11.48
CA ARG A 153 -6.83 -14.59 -11.47
C ARG A 153 -6.43 -15.23 -10.12
N GLY A 154 -7.25 -15.14 -9.06
CA GLY A 154 -7.00 -16.04 -7.92
C GLY A 154 -7.41 -15.71 -6.47
N GLY A 155 -7.80 -14.49 -6.12
CA GLY A 155 -8.18 -14.23 -4.72
C GLY A 155 -9.36 -15.11 -4.31
N LYS A 156 -9.17 -16.05 -3.38
CA LYS A 156 -10.29 -16.80 -2.79
C LYS A 156 -11.02 -15.86 -1.83
N LEU A 157 -12.33 -15.72 -2.02
CA LEU A 157 -13.21 -15.09 -1.05
C LEU A 157 -13.28 -16.01 0.16
N PHE A 158 -12.73 -15.58 1.29
CA PHE A 158 -12.93 -16.27 2.55
C PHE A 158 -14.10 -15.58 3.28
N PRO A 159 -15.15 -16.32 3.69
CA PRO A 159 -16.27 -15.74 4.41
C PRO A 159 -15.76 -15.08 5.70
N TYR A 160 -16.18 -13.83 5.92
CA TYR A 160 -15.80 -13.08 7.11
C TYR A 160 -16.22 -13.79 8.42
N GLN A 161 -17.33 -14.53 8.39
CA GLN A 161 -17.85 -15.27 9.54
C GLN A 161 -16.88 -16.35 10.04
N ASP A 162 -16.17 -17.03 9.12
CA ASP A 162 -15.22 -18.09 9.44
C ASP A 162 -13.92 -17.57 10.07
N LEU A 163 -13.64 -16.27 9.91
CA LEU A 163 -12.52 -15.61 10.58
C LEU A 163 -12.91 -15.05 11.96
N LYS A 164 -14.18 -14.69 12.14
CA LYS A 164 -14.71 -14.20 13.42
C LYS A 164 -14.85 -15.31 14.47
N SER A 165 -15.09 -16.55 14.05
CA SER A 165 -15.33 -17.70 14.94
C SER A 165 -14.06 -18.32 15.52
N LYS A 166 -12.88 -17.95 15.04
CA LYS A 166 -11.60 -18.29 15.68
C LYS A 166 -11.35 -17.30 16.81
N THR A 167 -11.76 -17.68 18.00
CA THR A 167 -11.48 -17.00 19.28
C THR A 167 -10.00 -16.65 19.38
N TRP A 168 -9.72 -15.37 19.59
CA TRP A 168 -8.38 -14.81 19.72
C TRP A 168 -7.99 -14.84 21.20
N ILE A 169 -6.97 -15.62 21.54
CA ILE A 169 -6.08 -15.36 22.69
C ILE A 169 -4.69 -15.16 22.08
#